data_AF-A0A5B8V8U0-F1
#
_entry.id   AF-A0A5B8V8U0-F1
#
_cell.length_a   1.000
_cell.length_b   1.000
_cell.length_c   1.000
_cell.angle_alpha   90.00
_cell.angle_beta   90.00
_cell.angle_gamma   90.00
#
_symmetry.space_group_name_H-M   'P 1'
#
loop_
_entity.id
_entity.type
_entity.pdbx_description
1 polymer ?
#
loop_
_entity_poly.entity_id
_entity_poly.type
_entity_poly.pdbx_seq_one_letter_code
_entity_poly.pdbx_strand_id
1 'polypeptide(L)'
;MDIEKITNLDELKALGYFESIRSVFFTKLLLLINHTDGKKLIINIPEDVKAILNDHLDFPQYLKALKKGNKELLLNFQEDIVTTLLINSWVVFELIIKSLSKKNYALSEEDISVNYYKNIFGLTQLEKKNLDLFYYIRNAFVHYNGAYYSYKEIDHVYNGHRFFSKSREGSKIIIPDTDFAFKMHLDIEKYAYKAWDNYHKKQN
;
A
#
# COMPACT_ATOMS: atom_id res chain seq x y z
N MET A 1 -5.63 -30.16 2.84
CA MET A 1 -4.94 -28.85 3.00
C MET A 1 -6.02 -27.89 3.46
N ASP A 2 -6.06 -27.57 4.75
CA ASP A 2 -7.09 -26.69 5.28
C ASP A 2 -6.94 -25.30 4.67
N ILE A 3 -8.00 -24.81 4.05
CA ILE A 3 -8.07 -23.45 3.53
C ILE A 3 -8.03 -22.52 4.73
N GLU A 4 -6.99 -21.70 4.81
CA GLU A 4 -6.81 -20.72 5.87
C GLU A 4 -8.05 -19.82 5.98
N LYS A 5 -8.72 -19.87 7.14
CA LYS A 5 -9.85 -18.98 7.40
C LYS A 5 -9.34 -17.62 7.82
N ILE A 6 -9.73 -16.58 7.07
CA ILE A 6 -9.50 -15.15 7.37
C ILE A 6 -9.90 -14.77 8.81
N THR A 7 -10.77 -15.58 9.45
CA THR A 7 -11.26 -15.38 10.81
C THR A 7 -10.30 -15.81 11.93
N ASN A 8 -9.14 -16.40 11.63
CA ASN A 8 -8.15 -16.82 12.64
C ASN A 8 -6.81 -16.10 12.42
N LEU A 9 -6.84 -14.78 12.59
CA LEU A 9 -5.67 -13.92 12.58
C LEU A 9 -4.97 -13.99 13.94
N ASP A 10 -3.69 -14.31 13.95
CA ASP A 10 -2.80 -14.24 15.11
C ASP A 10 -1.64 -13.26 14.83
N GLU A 11 -0.83 -12.98 15.84
CA GLU A 11 0.28 -12.02 15.75
C GLU A 11 1.35 -12.47 14.75
N LEU A 12 1.63 -13.76 14.65
CA LEU A 12 2.62 -14.31 13.71
C LEU A 12 2.17 -14.15 12.26
N LYS A 13 0.87 -14.32 12.00
CA LYS A 13 0.28 -14.07 10.67
C LYS A 13 0.29 -12.59 10.31
N ALA A 14 -0.05 -11.72 11.26
CA ALA A 14 0.06 -10.27 11.06
C ALA A 14 1.50 -9.87 10.70
N LEU A 15 2.49 -10.43 11.40
CA LEU A 15 3.92 -10.25 11.09
C LEU A 15 4.26 -10.79 9.70
N GLY A 16 3.82 -12.00 9.37
CA GLY A 16 4.03 -12.63 8.07
C GLY A 16 3.50 -11.77 6.92
N TYR A 17 2.38 -11.07 7.09
CA TYR A 17 1.85 -10.16 6.08
C TYR A 17 2.74 -8.93 5.89
N PHE A 18 3.17 -8.25 6.96
CA PHE A 18 4.06 -7.10 6.84
C PHE A 18 5.44 -7.48 6.29
N GLU A 19 6.00 -8.64 6.67
CA GLU A 19 7.24 -9.16 6.08
C GLU A 19 7.10 -9.50 4.60
N SER A 20 5.96 -10.06 4.20
CA SER A 20 5.67 -10.31 2.77
C SER A 20 5.62 -9.02 1.98
N ILE A 21 5.02 -7.96 2.53
CA ILE A 21 4.98 -6.62 1.92
C ILE A 21 6.40 -6.06 1.78
N ARG A 22 7.22 -6.11 2.84
CA ARG A 22 8.63 -5.68 2.80
C ARG A 22 9.41 -6.44 1.73
N SER A 23 9.28 -7.75 1.68
CA SER A 23 9.97 -8.61 0.72
C SER A 23 9.63 -8.23 -0.73
N VAL A 24 8.34 -8.04 -1.04
CA VAL A 24 7.90 -7.60 -2.37
C VAL A 24 8.42 -6.19 -2.68
N PHE A 25 8.35 -5.26 -1.74
CA PHE A 25 8.86 -3.90 -1.91
C PHE A 25 10.36 -3.89 -2.22
N PHE A 26 11.18 -4.55 -1.41
CA PHE A 26 12.63 -4.61 -1.62
C PHE A 26 13.01 -5.35 -2.90
N THR A 27 12.26 -6.40 -3.27
CA THR A 27 12.47 -7.10 -4.54
C THR A 27 12.23 -6.16 -5.72
N LYS A 28 11.10 -5.43 -5.73
CA LYS A 28 10.81 -4.47 -6.80
C LYS A 28 11.82 -3.32 -6.82
N LEU A 29 12.24 -2.82 -5.65
CA LEU A 29 13.24 -1.76 -5.53
C LEU A 29 14.62 -2.22 -6.03
N LEU A 30 15.03 -3.45 -5.70
CA LEU A 30 16.28 -4.04 -6.18
C LEU A 30 16.27 -4.19 -7.71
N LEU A 31 15.16 -4.67 -8.27
CA LEU A 31 14.97 -4.71 -9.73
C LEU A 31 15.09 -3.31 -10.33
N LEU A 32 14.47 -2.30 -9.72
CA LEU A 32 14.57 -0.92 -10.17
C LEU A 32 16.04 -0.43 -10.17
N ILE A 33 16.73 -0.53 -9.02
CA ILE A 33 18.11 -0.03 -8.84
C ILE A 33 19.10 -0.73 -9.78
N ASN A 34 18.96 -2.04 -9.99
CA ASN A 34 19.81 -2.79 -10.92
C ASN A 34 19.62 -2.37 -12.39
N HIS A 35 18.62 -1.54 -12.66
CA HIS A 35 18.20 -1.15 -14.00
C HIS A 35 17.99 0.38 -14.17
N THR A 36 18.35 1.20 -13.18
CA THR A 36 18.19 2.67 -13.19
C THR A 36 19.31 3.43 -13.90
N ASP A 37 20.43 2.78 -14.26
CA ASP A 37 21.58 3.41 -14.94
C ASP A 37 21.32 3.86 -16.39
N GLY A 38 20.07 3.83 -16.87
CA GLY A 38 19.74 4.07 -18.28
C GLY A 38 20.27 3.00 -19.24
N LYS A 39 21.00 2.00 -18.74
CA LYS A 39 21.30 0.77 -19.46
C LYS A 39 19.99 0.03 -19.66
N LYS A 40 19.74 -0.43 -20.89
CA LYS A 40 18.56 -1.24 -21.22
C LYS A 40 18.29 -2.25 -20.12
N LEU A 41 17.03 -2.38 -19.75
CA LEU A 41 16.53 -3.52 -19.01
C LEU A 41 16.78 -4.77 -19.87
N ILE A 42 17.96 -5.38 -19.74
CA ILE A 42 18.23 -6.69 -20.33
C ILE A 42 17.66 -7.71 -19.36
N ILE A 43 16.33 -7.88 -19.41
CA ILE A 43 15.74 -9.10 -18.86
C ILE A 43 16.20 -10.21 -19.79
N ASN A 44 17.10 -11.07 -19.32
CA ASN A 44 17.29 -12.37 -19.93
C ASN A 44 16.05 -13.20 -19.63
N ILE A 45 15.03 -13.00 -20.45
CA ILE A 45 13.85 -13.84 -20.47
C ILE A 45 14.32 -15.20 -21.02
N PRO A 46 14.15 -16.31 -20.27
CA PRO A 46 14.42 -17.65 -20.78
C PRO A 46 13.71 -17.88 -22.14
N GLU A 47 14.34 -18.60 -23.07
CA GLU A 47 13.80 -18.75 -24.45
C GLU A 47 12.43 -19.43 -24.49
N ASP A 48 12.17 -20.34 -23.56
CA ASP A 48 10.86 -20.97 -23.33
C ASP A 48 9.79 -19.94 -22.92
N VAL A 49 10.14 -18.99 -22.06
CA VAL A 49 9.25 -17.89 -21.68
C VAL A 49 9.06 -16.91 -22.85
N LYS A 50 10.10 -16.61 -23.63
CA LYS A 50 9.97 -15.75 -24.83
C LYS A 50 9.03 -16.34 -25.87
N ALA A 51 9.11 -17.66 -26.10
CA ALA A 51 8.21 -18.36 -27.01
C ALA A 51 6.75 -18.21 -26.56
N ILE A 52 6.48 -18.45 -25.27
CA ILE A 52 5.15 -18.27 -24.67
C ILE A 52 4.66 -16.83 -24.78
N LEU A 53 5.52 -15.85 -24.48
CA LEU A 53 5.14 -14.42 -24.55
C LEU A 53 4.81 -13.99 -25.99
N ASN A 54 5.57 -14.46 -26.98
CA ASN A 54 5.34 -14.11 -28.39
C ASN A 54 4.13 -14.86 -29.00
N ASP A 55 3.88 -16.10 -28.57
CA ASP A 55 2.80 -16.92 -29.11
C ASP A 55 1.43 -16.60 -28.46
N HIS A 56 1.42 -16.03 -27.25
CA HIS A 56 0.18 -15.85 -26.48
C HIS A 56 -0.14 -14.42 -26.04
N LEU A 57 0.76 -13.45 -26.18
CA LEU A 57 0.53 -12.07 -25.70
C LEU A 57 0.82 -11.03 -26.79
N ASP A 58 -0.24 -10.50 -27.42
CA ASP A 58 -0.15 -9.41 -28.38
C ASP A 58 -0.10 -8.04 -27.66
N PHE A 59 1.06 -7.71 -27.08
CA PHE A 59 1.32 -6.40 -26.46
C PHE A 59 2.48 -5.64 -27.11
N PRO A 60 2.39 -5.31 -28.41
CA PRO A 60 3.50 -4.75 -29.18
C PRO A 60 3.98 -3.39 -28.64
N GLN A 61 3.09 -2.61 -28.01
CA GLN A 61 3.45 -1.32 -27.42
C GLN A 61 4.27 -1.47 -26.13
N TYR A 62 3.87 -2.40 -25.24
CA TYR A 62 4.59 -2.68 -23.99
C TYR A 62 5.99 -3.25 -24.24
N LEU A 63 6.09 -4.24 -25.14
CA LEU A 63 7.37 -4.85 -25.53
C LEU A 63 8.29 -3.84 -26.23
N LYS A 64 7.74 -2.94 -27.05
CA LYS A 64 8.51 -1.86 -27.70
C LYS A 64 9.03 -0.83 -26.68
N ALA A 65 8.24 -0.50 -25.65
CA ALA A 65 8.66 0.38 -24.57
C ALA A 65 9.78 -0.24 -23.72
N LEU A 66 9.69 -1.53 -23.41
CA LEU A 66 10.75 -2.28 -22.69
C LEU A 66 12.07 -2.30 -23.47
N LYS A 67 12.02 -2.62 -24.78
CA LYS A 67 13.21 -2.76 -25.63
C LYS A 67 13.96 -1.45 -25.90
N LYS A 68 13.24 -0.32 -25.93
CA LYS A 68 13.83 1.00 -26.22
C LYS A 68 14.42 1.69 -24.99
N GLY A 69 14.06 1.25 -23.79
CA GLY A 69 14.27 2.02 -22.57
C GLY A 69 13.34 3.22 -22.59
N ASN A 70 12.34 3.23 -21.72
CA ASN A 70 11.41 4.36 -21.61
C ASN A 70 11.46 4.90 -20.18
N LYS A 71 11.80 6.19 -20.04
CA LYS A 71 11.74 6.92 -18.76
C LYS A 71 10.34 6.81 -18.13
N GLU A 72 9.30 6.71 -18.95
CA GLU A 72 7.92 6.51 -18.51
C GLU A 72 7.69 5.13 -17.87
N LEU A 73 8.32 4.07 -18.38
CA LEU A 73 8.26 2.76 -17.71
C LEU A 73 8.94 2.81 -16.34
N LEU A 74 10.07 3.50 -16.23
CA LEU A 74 10.76 3.69 -14.95
C LEU A 74 9.87 4.43 -13.95
N LEU A 75 9.21 5.51 -14.39
CA LEU A 75 8.26 6.27 -13.56
C LEU A 75 7.06 5.42 -13.15
N ASN A 76 6.52 4.59 -14.06
CA ASN A 76 5.43 3.67 -13.76
C ASN A 76 5.85 2.59 -12.75
N PHE A 77 7.07 2.05 -12.85
CA PHE A 77 7.60 1.11 -11.86
C PHE A 77 7.79 1.78 -10.50
N GLN A 78 8.30 3.00 -10.44
CA GLN A 78 8.43 3.77 -9.20
C GLN A 78 7.06 4.02 -8.56
N GLU A 79 6.07 4.43 -9.37
CA GLU A 79 4.69 4.64 -8.93
C GLU A 79 4.04 3.34 -8.44
N ASP A 80 4.25 2.22 -9.13
CA ASP A 80 3.75 0.90 -8.73
C ASP A 80 4.38 0.43 -7.41
N ILE A 81 5.67 0.63 -7.21
CA ILE A 81 6.37 0.30 -5.96
C ILE A 81 5.72 1.02 -4.77
N VAL A 82 5.51 2.33 -4.90
CA VAL A 82 4.90 3.17 -3.85
C VAL A 82 3.44 2.76 -3.65
N THR A 83 2.68 2.65 -4.73
CA THR A 83 1.25 2.36 -4.69
C THR A 83 0.97 1.00 -4.07
N THR A 84 1.67 -0.04 -4.54
CA THR A 84 1.52 -1.40 -4.02
C THR A 84 1.89 -1.46 -2.53
N LEU A 85 2.98 -0.82 -2.12
CA LEU A 85 3.41 -0.78 -0.72
C LEU A 85 2.31 -0.21 0.18
N LEU A 86 1.78 0.96 -0.17
CA LEU A 86 0.83 1.68 0.69
C LEU A 86 -0.56 1.04 0.68
N ILE A 87 -1.03 0.56 -0.48
CA ILE A 87 -2.31 -0.18 -0.55
C ILE A 87 -2.24 -1.45 0.28
N ASN A 88 -1.20 -2.27 0.11
CA ASN A 88 -1.11 -3.55 0.82
C ASN A 88 -0.93 -3.35 2.33
N SER A 89 -0.13 -2.35 2.74
CA SER A 89 0.02 -1.99 4.16
C SER A 89 -1.32 -1.61 4.77
N TRP A 90 -2.11 -0.79 4.07
CA TRP A 90 -3.44 -0.42 4.51
C TRP A 90 -4.38 -1.62 4.63
N VAL A 91 -4.37 -2.53 3.64
CA VAL A 91 -5.21 -3.73 3.65
C VAL A 91 -4.91 -4.61 4.88
N VAL A 92 -3.63 -4.78 5.22
CA VAL A 92 -3.23 -5.57 6.41
C VAL A 92 -3.64 -4.86 7.70
N PHE A 93 -3.39 -3.55 7.82
CA PHE A 93 -3.86 -2.76 8.96
C PHE A 93 -5.37 -2.88 9.14
N GLU A 94 -6.12 -2.70 8.05
CA GLU A 94 -7.56 -2.79 8.03
C GLU A 94 -8.04 -4.18 8.46
N LEU A 95 -7.42 -5.26 7.96
CA LEU A 95 -7.72 -6.63 8.37
C LEU A 95 -7.51 -6.82 9.89
N ILE A 96 -6.41 -6.30 10.44
CA ILE A 96 -6.11 -6.35 11.87
C ILE A 96 -7.18 -5.61 12.67
N ILE A 97 -7.48 -4.36 12.33
CA ILE A 97 -8.49 -3.56 13.05
C ILE A 97 -9.86 -4.26 13.00
N LYS A 98 -10.24 -4.80 11.84
CA LYS A 98 -11.49 -5.55 11.66
C LYS A 98 -11.57 -6.77 12.58
N SER A 99 -10.49 -7.55 12.63
CA SER A 99 -10.36 -8.73 13.51
C SER A 99 -10.57 -8.36 14.99
N LEU A 100 -9.96 -7.25 15.43
CA LEU A 100 -10.06 -6.79 16.82
C LEU A 100 -11.42 -6.14 17.15
N SER A 101 -12.11 -5.56 16.15
CA SER A 101 -13.33 -4.78 16.38
C SER A 101 -14.60 -5.63 16.52
N LYS A 102 -14.78 -6.67 15.70
CA LYS A 102 -15.99 -7.52 15.69
C LYS A 102 -15.65 -8.95 15.24
N LYS A 103 -16.08 -9.97 16.00
CA LYS A 103 -16.21 -11.34 15.49
C LYS A 103 -17.20 -11.30 14.31
N ASN A 104 -16.75 -11.61 13.10
CA ASN A 104 -17.51 -11.57 11.82
C ASN A 104 -17.59 -10.23 11.10
N TYR A 105 -16.58 -9.37 11.23
CA TYR A 105 -16.53 -8.11 10.48
C TYR A 105 -16.72 -8.27 8.96
N ALA A 106 -16.27 -9.37 8.34
CA ALA A 106 -16.45 -9.62 6.91
C ALA A 106 -17.92 -9.60 6.43
N LEU A 107 -18.89 -9.67 7.36
CA LEU A 107 -20.33 -9.61 7.12
C LEU A 107 -20.95 -8.25 7.52
N SER A 108 -20.16 -7.27 7.96
CA SER A 108 -20.61 -5.99 8.48
C SER A 108 -20.47 -4.89 7.41
N GLU A 109 -21.55 -4.18 7.10
CA GLU A 109 -21.57 -3.04 6.15
C GLU A 109 -20.97 -1.73 6.73
N GLU A 110 -20.47 -1.75 7.96
CA GLU A 110 -19.95 -0.56 8.64
C GLU A 110 -18.56 -0.18 8.14
N ASP A 111 -18.42 1.06 7.69
CA ASP A 111 -17.17 1.66 7.23
C ASP A 111 -16.08 1.63 8.34
N ILE A 112 -14.88 1.16 8.00
CA ILE A 112 -13.73 1.05 8.91
C ILE A 112 -13.32 2.41 9.46
N SER A 113 -13.62 3.49 8.71
CA SER A 113 -13.42 4.86 9.16
C SER A 113 -14.06 5.18 10.52
N VAL A 114 -15.08 4.43 10.95
CA VAL A 114 -15.73 4.62 12.27
C VAL A 114 -15.03 3.86 13.40
N ASN A 115 -14.25 2.81 13.10
CA ASN A 115 -13.80 1.84 14.11
C ASN A 115 -12.41 2.14 14.71
N TYR A 116 -11.44 2.69 13.97
CA TYR A 116 -10.15 3.10 14.57
C TYR A 116 -10.21 4.41 15.35
N TYR A 117 -11.29 5.19 15.20
CA TYR A 117 -11.52 6.41 15.99
C TYR A 117 -11.97 6.15 17.42
N LYS A 118 -12.55 4.97 17.68
CA LYS A 118 -12.94 4.57 19.03
C LYS A 118 -11.66 4.52 19.88
N ASN A 119 -11.69 5.07 21.10
CA ASN A 119 -10.56 5.06 22.04
C ASN A 119 -10.17 3.65 22.55
N ILE A 120 -10.60 2.61 21.85
CA ILE A 120 -10.37 1.21 22.16
C ILE A 120 -8.89 0.85 21.89
N PHE A 121 -8.29 1.38 20.82
CA PHE A 121 -6.94 1.00 20.37
C PHE A 121 -5.78 1.86 20.90
N GLY A 122 -6.05 2.85 21.75
CA GLY A 122 -5.00 3.67 22.38
C GLY A 122 -4.20 4.56 21.42
N LEU A 123 -4.74 4.84 20.23
CA LEU A 123 -4.14 5.77 19.26
C LEU A 123 -4.31 7.23 19.73
N THR A 124 -3.24 7.99 19.64
CA THR A 124 -3.21 9.44 19.91
C THR A 124 -3.94 10.21 18.80
N GLN A 125 -4.27 11.48 19.06
CA GLN A 125 -4.89 12.34 18.05
C GLN A 125 -4.03 12.51 16.79
N LEU A 126 -2.71 12.59 16.94
CA LEU A 126 -1.79 12.70 15.80
C LEU A 126 -1.78 11.40 14.96
N GLU A 127 -1.72 10.24 15.62
CA GLU A 127 -1.74 8.94 14.93
C GLU A 127 -3.06 8.73 14.17
N LYS A 128 -4.20 9.16 14.75
CA LYS A 128 -5.49 9.14 14.05
C LYS A 128 -5.49 10.01 12.79
N LYS A 129 -4.97 11.25 12.87
CA LYS A 129 -4.80 12.12 11.70
C LYS A 129 -3.87 11.53 10.64
N ASN A 130 -2.81 10.83 11.05
CA ASN A 130 -1.93 10.11 10.12
C ASN A 130 -2.68 8.97 9.42
N LEU A 131 -3.44 8.17 10.16
CA LEU A 131 -4.27 7.10 9.59
C LEU A 131 -5.33 7.61 8.62
N ASP A 132 -5.96 8.75 8.93
CA ASP A 132 -6.86 9.42 8.00
C ASP A 132 -6.17 9.77 6.69
N LEU A 133 -4.99 10.41 6.78
CA LEU A 133 -4.18 10.72 5.60
C LEU A 133 -3.88 9.44 4.81
N PHE A 134 -3.43 8.37 5.47
CA PHE A 134 -3.09 7.11 4.81
C PHE A 134 -4.29 6.46 4.13
N TYR A 135 -5.48 6.52 4.75
CA TYR A 135 -6.74 6.08 4.15
C TYR A 135 -7.03 6.83 2.85
N TYR A 136 -6.90 8.17 2.86
CA TYR A 136 -7.13 8.98 1.66
C TYR A 136 -6.10 8.72 0.58
N ILE A 137 -4.83 8.54 0.95
CA ILE A 137 -3.77 8.17 0.01
C ILE A 137 -4.10 6.84 -0.67
N ARG A 138 -4.46 5.82 0.11
CA ARG A 138 -4.89 4.51 -0.43
C ARG A 138 -6.07 4.65 -1.39
N ASN A 139 -7.10 5.40 -1.01
CA ASN A 139 -8.28 5.55 -1.87
C ASN A 139 -7.95 6.34 -3.14
N ALA A 140 -7.09 7.36 -3.07
CA ALA A 140 -6.63 8.07 -4.25
C ALA A 140 -5.92 7.12 -5.23
N PHE A 141 -5.04 6.24 -4.75
CA PHE A 141 -4.38 5.25 -5.60
C PHE A 141 -5.36 4.25 -6.23
N VAL A 142 -6.29 3.69 -5.44
CA VAL A 142 -7.30 2.74 -5.94
C VAL A 142 -8.19 3.36 -7.03
N HIS A 143 -8.43 4.68 -6.95
CA HIS A 143 -9.23 5.42 -7.93
C HIS A 143 -8.38 6.21 -8.94
N TYR A 144 -7.24 5.64 -9.37
CA TYR A 144 -6.37 6.18 -10.41
C TYR A 144 -5.93 7.64 -10.18
N ASN A 145 -5.49 7.95 -8.97
CA ASN A 145 -4.79 9.18 -8.61
C ASN A 145 -5.56 10.49 -8.87
N GLY A 146 -6.85 10.55 -8.53
CA GLY A 146 -7.52 11.86 -8.46
C GLY A 146 -9.03 11.86 -8.25
N ALA A 147 -9.74 10.78 -8.59
CA ALA A 147 -11.20 10.80 -8.57
C ALA A 147 -11.79 10.82 -7.13
N TYR A 148 -11.12 10.21 -6.14
CA TYR A 148 -11.59 10.22 -4.76
C TYR A 148 -11.06 11.41 -3.94
N TYR A 149 -9.87 11.89 -4.27
CA TYR A 149 -9.20 12.99 -3.56
C TYR A 149 -9.88 14.35 -3.80
N SER A 150 -10.63 14.48 -4.89
CA SER A 150 -11.41 15.67 -5.25
C SER A 150 -12.59 15.95 -4.31
N TYR A 151 -13.01 15.03 -3.43
CA TYR A 151 -14.19 15.25 -2.58
C TYR A 151 -13.88 15.48 -1.10
N LYS A 152 -12.59 15.51 -0.72
CA LYS A 152 -12.16 15.66 0.67
C LYS A 152 -11.17 16.80 0.84
N GLU A 153 -11.42 17.68 1.82
CA GLU A 153 -10.43 18.65 2.25
C GLU A 153 -9.42 17.98 3.19
N ILE A 154 -8.14 18.13 2.87
CA ILE A 154 -7.02 17.62 3.67
C ILE A 154 -6.06 18.77 3.89
N ASP A 155 -5.68 18.99 5.14
CA ASP A 155 -4.57 19.86 5.52
C ASP A 155 -3.84 19.20 6.68
N HIS A 156 -2.82 18.41 6.36
CA HIS A 156 -2.08 17.64 7.35
C HIS A 156 -0.59 17.61 7.02
N VAL A 157 0.25 17.76 8.05
CA VAL A 157 1.70 17.67 7.92
C VAL A 157 2.14 16.32 8.45
N TYR A 158 2.65 15.47 7.56
CA TYR A 158 3.21 14.18 7.89
C TYR A 158 4.70 14.19 7.60
N ASN A 159 5.52 13.95 8.63
CA ASN A 159 6.98 13.90 8.55
C ASN A 159 7.59 15.11 7.79
N GLY A 160 7.11 16.32 8.08
CA GLY A 160 7.57 17.57 7.46
C GLY A 160 7.00 17.85 6.07
N HIS A 161 6.31 16.91 5.43
CA HIS A 161 5.62 17.12 4.16
C HIS A 161 4.15 17.51 4.39
N ARG A 162 3.71 18.62 3.79
CA ARG A 162 2.32 19.06 3.88
C ARG A 162 1.49 18.42 2.78
N PHE A 163 0.53 17.61 3.19
CA PHE A 163 -0.53 17.10 2.34
C PHE A 163 -1.68 18.10 2.35
N PHE A 164 -1.99 18.65 1.18
CA PHE A 164 -3.03 19.64 1.03
C PHE A 164 -3.95 19.30 -0.13
N SER A 165 -5.27 19.34 0.12
CA SER A 165 -6.31 19.20 -0.89
C SER A 165 -7.44 20.18 -0.58
N LYS A 166 -7.82 21.00 -1.57
CA LYS A 166 -9.11 21.70 -1.55
C LYS A 166 -10.04 20.91 -2.44
N SER A 167 -11.17 20.46 -1.90
CA SER A 167 -12.16 19.71 -2.66
C SER A 167 -12.46 20.38 -4.01
N ARG A 168 -12.61 19.55 -5.06
CA ARG A 168 -13.02 19.80 -6.47
C ARG A 168 -11.92 19.75 -7.53
N GLU A 169 -10.64 19.66 -7.17
CA GLU A 169 -9.57 19.42 -8.14
C GLU A 169 -8.99 18.02 -7.88
N GLY A 170 -9.09 17.13 -8.87
CA GLY A 170 -8.56 15.77 -8.82
C GLY A 170 -7.03 15.76 -8.92
N SER A 171 -6.35 16.46 -8.01
CA SER A 171 -4.90 16.55 -7.99
C SER A 171 -4.32 15.21 -7.52
N LYS A 172 -3.42 14.65 -8.33
CA LYS A 172 -2.62 13.49 -7.94
C LYS A 172 -1.89 13.78 -6.63
N ILE A 173 -1.97 12.85 -5.68
CA ILE A 173 -1.17 12.93 -4.47
C ILE A 173 0.29 12.63 -4.84
N ILE A 174 1.18 13.53 -4.45
CA ILE A 174 2.61 13.35 -4.66
C ILE A 174 3.21 12.75 -3.40
N ILE A 175 3.64 11.49 -3.49
CA ILE A 175 4.54 10.89 -2.50
C ILE A 175 5.97 11.22 -2.93
N PRO A 176 6.77 11.91 -2.10
CA PRO A 176 8.07 12.45 -2.53
C PRO A 176 9.04 11.42 -3.11
N ASP A 177 9.19 10.29 -2.43
CA ASP A 177 10.15 9.24 -2.79
C ASP A 177 9.77 7.90 -2.11
N THR A 178 10.53 6.85 -2.43
CA THR A 178 10.32 5.50 -1.89
C THR A 178 10.62 5.41 -0.39
N ASP A 179 11.55 6.21 0.13
CA ASP A 179 11.90 6.23 1.57
C ASP A 179 10.75 6.81 2.39
N PHE A 180 10.09 7.84 1.85
CA PHE A 180 8.91 8.45 2.42
C PHE A 180 7.74 7.46 2.43
N ALA A 181 7.52 6.74 1.33
CA ALA A 181 6.53 5.67 1.27
C ALA A 181 6.83 4.54 2.27
N PHE A 182 8.11 4.17 2.43
CA PHE A 182 8.53 3.15 3.38
C PHE A 182 8.30 3.59 4.83
N LYS A 183 8.53 4.86 5.18
CA LYS A 183 8.18 5.41 6.49
C LYS A 183 6.68 5.32 6.79
N MET A 184 5.84 5.63 5.80
CA MET A 184 4.38 5.46 5.94
C MET A 184 4.00 4.00 6.20
N HIS A 185 4.62 3.05 5.48
CA HIS A 185 4.43 1.61 5.74
C HIS A 185 4.78 1.22 7.18
N LEU A 186 5.94 1.65 7.69
CA LEU A 186 6.36 1.37 9.06
C LEU A 186 5.42 1.97 10.10
N ASP A 187 4.90 3.18 9.85
CA ASP A 187 3.92 3.80 10.73
C ASP A 187 2.58 3.06 10.71
N ILE A 188 2.10 2.61 9.55
CA ILE A 188 0.90 1.78 9.43
C ILE A 188 1.05 0.48 10.23
N GLU A 189 2.18 -0.21 10.09
CA GLU A 189 2.51 -1.42 10.85
C GLU A 189 2.53 -1.14 12.36
N LYS A 190 3.25 -0.09 12.78
CA LYS A 190 3.32 0.34 14.17
C LYS A 190 1.92 0.61 14.75
N TYR A 191 1.05 1.29 14.00
CA TYR A 191 -0.31 1.58 14.47
C TYR A 191 -1.17 0.31 14.56
N ALA A 192 -0.95 -0.67 13.67
CA ALA A 192 -1.61 -1.97 13.72
C ALA A 192 -1.23 -2.74 15.00
N TYR A 193 0.07 -2.86 15.30
CA TYR A 193 0.54 -3.55 16.51
C TYR A 193 0.15 -2.82 17.79
N LYS A 194 0.18 -1.49 17.79
CA LYS A 194 -0.31 -0.72 18.94
C LYS A 194 -1.79 -1.00 19.22
N ALA A 195 -2.62 -1.15 18.17
CA ALA A 195 -4.02 -1.51 18.32
C ALA A 195 -4.17 -2.93 18.88
N TRP A 196 -3.39 -3.89 18.36
CA TRP A 196 -3.33 -5.27 18.82
C TRP A 196 -2.99 -5.38 20.31
N ASP A 197 -1.87 -4.78 20.73
CA ASP A 197 -1.38 -4.81 22.10
C ASP A 197 -2.38 -4.21 23.08
N ASN A 198 -2.97 -3.06 22.73
CA ASN A 198 -3.95 -2.40 23.59
C ASN A 198 -5.25 -3.17 23.71
N TYR A 199 -5.67 -3.87 22.65
CA TYR A 199 -6.85 -4.73 22.71
C TYR A 199 -6.64 -5.89 23.69
N HIS A 200 -5.52 -6.61 23.56
CA HIS A 200 -5.22 -7.76 24.43
C HIS A 200 -4.93 -7.35 25.88
N LYS A 201 -4.29 -6.19 26.13
CA LYS A 201 -4.11 -5.66 27.49
C LYS A 201 -5.41 -5.34 28.22
N LYS A 202 -6.50 -5.02 27.51
CA LYS A 202 -7.81 -4.74 28.11
C LYS A 202 -8.63 -6.01 28.40
N GLN A 203 -8.24 -7.14 27.84
CA GLN A 203 -8.92 -8.44 28.03
C GLN A 203 -8.35 -9.22 29.22
N ASN A 204 -7.16 -8.85 29.69
CA ASN A 204 -6.48 -9.39 30.87
C ASN A 204 -6.63 -8.46 32.07
#